data_AF-A0A553PVN0-F1
#
_entry.id   AF-A0A553PVN0-F1
#
_cell.length_a   1.000
_cell.length_b   1.000
_cell.length_c   1.000
_cell.angle_alpha   90.00
_cell.angle_beta   90.00
_cell.angle_gamma   90.00
#
_symmetry.space_group_name_H-M   'P 1'
#
loop_
_entity.id
_entity.type
_entity.pdbx_description
1 polymer ?
#
loop_
_entity_poly.entity_id
_entity_poly.type
_entity_poly.pdbx_seq_one_letter_code
_entity_poly.pdbx_strand_id
1 'polypeptide(L)' 'MDARCAHSGGPLCDGDIEEADGVLQVFCPWHDYDFNLKTGKSSTGLEQQVYEVKLDEGNVYVKHSGELSLQPFSQVKET' A
#
# COMPACT_ATOMS: atom_id res chain seq x y z
N MET A 1 -3.38 -0.62 1.71
CA MET A 1 -2.58 0.33 0.91
C MET A 1 -2.02 -0.43 -0.28
N ASP A 2 -1.76 0.24 -1.40
CA ASP A 2 -1.04 -0.39 -2.51
C ASP A 2 0.35 -0.84 -2.09
N ALA A 3 0.81 -1.98 -2.62
CA ALA A 3 2.12 -2.53 -2.29
C ALA A 3 3.27 -1.86 -3.08
N ARG A 4 2.94 -0.98 -4.03
CA ARG A 4 3.88 -0.32 -4.93
C ARG A 4 3.92 1.17 -4.63
N CYS A 5 5.06 1.64 -4.15
CA CYS A 5 5.29 3.04 -3.81
C CYS A 5 4.90 3.96 -4.98
N ALA A 6 4.11 4.99 -4.69
CA ALA A 6 3.62 5.97 -5.66
C ALA A 6 4.73 6.73 -6.43
N HIS A 7 5.98 6.71 -5.92
CA HIS A 7 7.11 7.36 -6.58
C HIS A 7 7.61 6.60 -7.82
N SER A 8 8.09 5.38 -7.62
CA SER A 8 8.74 4.60 -8.69
C SER A 8 8.44 3.10 -8.59
N GLY A 9 7.41 2.71 -7.83
CA GLY A 9 6.97 1.31 -7.73
C GLY A 9 7.78 0.42 -6.79
N GLY A 10 8.55 1.01 -5.87
CA GLY A 10 9.27 0.28 -4.84
C GLY A 10 8.35 -0.61 -3.98
N PRO A 11 8.82 -1.76 -3.48
CA PRO A 11 8.01 -2.74 -2.77
C PRO A 11 7.76 -2.31 -1.32
N LEU A 12 6.62 -1.67 -1.04
CA LEU A 12 6.29 -1.22 0.32
C LEU A 12 6.06 -2.37 1.32
N CYS A 13 5.79 -3.58 0.83
CA CYS A 13 5.69 -4.77 1.68
C CYS A 13 7.03 -5.18 2.31
N ASP A 14 8.15 -4.73 1.75
CA ASP A 14 9.49 -4.98 2.26
C ASP A 14 10.03 -3.75 3.01
N GLY A 15 9.19 -2.73 3.21
CA GLY A 15 9.53 -1.50 3.93
C GLY A 15 9.33 -1.63 5.43
N ASP A 16 10.13 -0.89 6.19
CA ASP A 16 10.01 -0.85 7.65
C ASP A 16 8.81 -0.01 8.07
N ILE A 17 8.14 -0.43 9.14
CA ILE A 17 7.07 0.34 9.78
C ILE A 17 7.64 0.95 11.06
N GLU A 18 7.66 2.27 11.12
CA GLU A 18 8.19 3.03 12.24
C GLU A 18 7.16 4.04 12.74
N GLU A 19 7.27 4.42 14.00
CA GLU A 19 6.54 5.56 14.55
C GLU A 19 7.41 6.82 14.46
N ALA A 20 6.94 7.82 13.72
CA ALA A 20 7.57 9.13 13.63
C ALA A 20 6.52 10.22 13.84
N ASP A 21 6.86 11.24 14.64
CA ASP A 21 5.94 12.32 15.03
C ASP A 21 4.59 11.83 15.60
N GLY A 22 4.59 10.69 16.30
CA GLY A 22 3.40 10.06 16.88
C GLY A 22 2.47 9.42 15.84
N VAL A 23 2.95 9.18 14.63
CA VAL A 23 2.23 8.59 13.52
C VAL A 23 2.96 7.34 13.04
N LEU A 24 2.24 6.24 12.86
CA LEU A 24 2.79 5.06 12.20
C LEU A 24 2.91 5.27 10.69
N GLN A 25 4.11 5.06 10.18
CA GLN A 25 4.46 5.25 8.78
C GLN A 25 5.21 4.03 8.25
N VAL A 26 5.02 3.70 6.97
CA VAL A 26 5.89 2.75 6.25
C VAL A 26 6.93 3.52 5.46
N PHE A 27 8.18 3.04 5.48
CA PHE A 27 9.30 3.62 4.76
C PHE A 27 9.65 2.75 3.56
N CYS A 28 9.63 3.34 2.35
CA CYS A 28 9.93 2.62 1.13
C CYS A 28 11.42 2.19 1.09
N PRO A 29 11.75 0.90 0.89
CA PRO A 29 13.13 0.40 1.03
C PRO A 29 14.09 0.90 -0.07
N TRP A 30 13.61 1.62 -1.08
CA TRP A 30 14.46 2.15 -2.16
C TRP A 30 14.99 3.56 -1.86
N HIS A 31 14.11 4.50 -1.51
CA HIS A 31 14.44 5.92 -1.38
C HIS A 31 13.94 6.52 -0.05
N ASP A 32 13.51 5.67 0.88
CA ASP A 32 13.11 6.05 2.25
C ASP A 32 11.92 7.00 2.33
N TYR A 33 11.08 7.02 1.30
CA TYR A 33 9.85 7.83 1.33
C TYR A 33 8.86 7.24 2.32
N ASP A 34 8.42 8.08 3.25
CA ASP A 34 7.47 7.76 4.30
C ASP A 34 6.03 7.82 3.77
N PHE A 35 5.17 6.91 4.24
CA PHE A 35 3.74 6.99 4.00
C PHE A 35 2.98 6.67 5.28
N ASN A 36 2.14 7.60 5.73
CA ASN A 36 1.25 7.40 6.87
C ASN A 36 0.31 6.21 6.61
N LEU A 37 0.33 5.20 7.47
CA LEU A 37 -0.44 3.95 7.28
C LEU A 37 -1.95 4.16 7.19
N LYS A 38 -2.48 5.21 7.83
CA LYS A 38 -3.91 5.50 7.89
C LYS A 38 -4.38 6.35 6.71
N THR A 39 -3.56 7.31 6.28
CA THR A 39 -3.99 8.33 5.31
C THR A 39 -3.31 8.20 3.95
N GLY A 40 -2.21 7.46 3.86
CA GLY A 40 -1.40 7.31 2.64
C GLY A 40 -0.52 8.52 2.32
N LYS A 41 -0.62 9.62 3.08
CA LYS A 41 0.15 10.84 2.83
C LYS A 41 1.62 10.67 3.23
N SER A 42 2.50 11.23 2.42
CA SER A 42 3.94 11.33 2.67
C SER A 42 4.34 12.75 3.05
N SER A 43 5.38 12.90 3.87
CA SER A 43 6.05 14.19 4.11
C SER A 43 6.58 14.84 2.83
N THR A 44 6.84 14.04 1.80
CA THR A 44 7.35 14.47 0.47
C THR A 44 6.27 15.06 -0.44
N GLY A 45 4.99 15.05 -0.02
CA GLY A 45 3.84 15.47 -0.82
C GLY A 45 3.29 14.40 -1.77
N LEU A 46 3.90 13.20 -1.79
CA LEU A 46 3.33 12.02 -2.44
C LEU A 46 2.15 11.45 -1.64
N GLU A 47 1.30 10.67 -2.31
CA GLU A 47 0.15 10.01 -1.69
C GLU A 47 0.00 8.58 -2.19
N GLN A 48 -0.15 7.64 -1.26
CA GLN A 48 -0.45 6.25 -1.55
C GLN A 48 -1.94 5.95 -1.38
N GLN A 49 -2.49 5.13 -2.28
CA GLN A 49 -3.86 4.67 -2.16
C GLN A 49 -4.02 3.82 -0.90
N VAL A 50 -4.92 4.23 -0.01
CA VAL A 50 -5.35 3.48 1.17
C VAL A 50 -6.75 2.91 0.98
N TYR A 51 -7.06 1.85 1.72
CA TYR A 51 -8.35 1.17 1.63
C TYR A 51 -8.90 0.97 3.03
N GLU A 52 -10.22 1.05 3.14
CA GLU A 52 -10.94 0.68 4.37
C GLU A 52 -10.80 -0.83 4.58
N VAL A 53 -10.48 -1.23 5.82
CA VAL A 53 -10.29 -2.63 6.19
C VAL A 53 -11.18 -3.02 7.36
N LYS A 54 -11.69 -4.24 7.35
CA LYS A 54 -12.47 -4.84 8.45
C LYS A 54 -11.79 -6.15 8.89
N LEU A 55 -11.68 -6.34 10.20
CA LEU A 55 -11.34 -7.62 10.82
C LEU A 55 -12.64 -8.30 11.27
N ASP A 56 -12.83 -9.56 10.90
CA ASP A 56 -14.03 -10.34 11.25
C ASP A 56 -13.67 -11.82 11.29
N GLU A 57 -13.88 -12.48 12.43
CA GLU A 57 -13.64 -13.92 12.61
C GLU A 57 -12.26 -14.42 12.13
N GLY A 58 -11.20 -13.64 12.37
CA GLY A 58 -9.84 -13.96 11.95
C GLY A 58 -9.53 -13.69 10.47
N ASN A 59 -10.50 -13.20 9.70
CA ASN A 59 -10.34 -12.80 8.31
C ASN A 59 -10.11 -11.28 8.20
N VAL A 60 -9.35 -10.88 7.17
CA VAL A 60 -9.10 -9.49 6.79
C VAL A 60 -9.87 -9.19 5.51
N TYR A 61 -10.76 -8.19 5.55
CA TYR A 61 -11.51 -7.71 4.39
C TYR A 61 -10.99 -6.36 3.97
N VAL A 62 -10.84 -6.15 2.66
CA VAL A 62 -10.45 -4.88 2.06
C VAL A 62 -11.61 -4.38 1.20
N LYS A 63 -12.07 -3.16 1.47
CA LYS A 63 -13.11 -2.52 0.66
C LYS A 63 -12.48 -1.97 -0.61
N HIS A 64 -12.91 -2.52 -1.75
CA HIS A 64 -12.47 -2.11 -3.07
C HIS A 64 -13.70 -1.83 -3.94
N SER A 65 -13.65 -0.79 -4.78
CA SER A 65 -14.78 -0.41 -5.65
C SER A 65 -14.86 -1.25 -6.92
N GLY A 66 -13.74 -1.81 -7.37
CA GLY A 66 -13.66 -2.70 -8.53
C GLY A 66 -13.94 -4.16 -8.17
N GLU A 67 -14.44 -4.92 -9.14
CA GLU A 67 -14.59 -6.36 -9.05
C GLU A 67 -13.21 -7.03 -9.02
N LEU A 68 -12.92 -7.72 -7.92
CA LEU A 68 -11.65 -8.40 -7.73
C LEU A 68 -11.72 -9.79 -8.38
N SER A 69 -10.72 -10.11 -9.20
CA SER A 69 -10.61 -11.45 -9.77
C SER A 69 -10.06 -12.41 -8.72
N LEU A 70 -10.75 -13.53 -8.51
CA LEU A 70 -10.24 -14.67 -7.74
C LEU A 70 -9.29 -15.55 -8.58
N GLN A 71 -9.13 -15.25 -9.87
CA GLN A 71 -8.23 -15.93 -10.78
C GLN A 71 -7.13 -14.97 -11.26
N PRO A 72 -5.88 -15.42 -11.40
CA PRO A 72 -4.84 -14.61 -12.02
C PRO A 72 -5.28 -14.14 -13.41
N PHE A 73 -5.05 -12.86 -13.74
CA PHE A 73 -5.24 -12.40 -15.11
C PHE A 73 -4.27 -13.15 -16.02
N SER A 74 -4.79 -13.75 -17.10
CA SER A 74 -3.96 -14.37 -18.13
C SER A 74 -2.90 -13.37 -18.57
N GLN A 75 -1.60 -13.72 -18.47
CA GLN A 75 -0.53 -12.85 -18.95
C GLN A 75 -0.83 -12.50 -20.41
N VAL A 76 -1.11 -11.22 -20.67
CA VAL A 76 -1.15 -10.71 -22.03
C VAL A 76 0.29 -10.79 -22.54
N LYS A 77 0.55 -11.65 -23.53
CA LYS A 77 1.83 -11.65 -24.23
C LYS A 77 1.94 -10.29 -24.93
N GLU A 78 2.87 -9.45 -24.48
CA GLU A 78 3.24 -8.27 -25.24
C GLU A 78 3.84 -8.73 -26.57
N THR A 79 3.22 -8.30 -27.67
CA THR A 79 3.69 -8.48 -29.05
C THR A 79 4.61 -7.35 -29.46
#